data_AF-A0A957QHG2-F1
#
_entry.id   AF-A0A957QHG2-F1
#
_cell.length_a   1.000
_cell.length_b   1.000
_cell.length_c   1.000
_cell.angle_alpha   90.00
_cell.angle_beta   90.00
_cell.angle_gamma   90.00
#
_symmetry.space_group_name_H-M   'P 1'
#
loop_
_entity.id
_entity.type
_entity.pdbx_description
1 polymer ?
#
loop_
_entity_poly.entity_id
_entity_poly.type
_entity_poly.pdbx_seq_one_letter_code
_entity_poly.pdbx_strand_id
1 'polypeptide(L)'
;AGNLGSTERREFTVLGDTVNTASRLSDLNKETPFRSIFVSETVMREANDFQGWEADNMGPVFVKGKIEPVTVFALMPDVISEVAALPLAAD
;
A
#
# COMPACT_ATOMS: atom_id res chain seq x y z
N ALA A 1 7.18 -12.71 -13.98
CA ALA A 1 5.99 -12.66 -14.85
C ALA A 1 5.95 -13.94 -15.69
N GLY A 2 4.78 -14.53 -15.91
CA GLY A 2 4.63 -15.77 -16.67
C GLY A 2 3.29 -15.85 -17.40
N ASN A 3 3.22 -16.73 -18.41
CA ASN A 3 1.99 -17.01 -19.15
C ASN A 3 1.15 -18.04 -18.37
N LEU A 4 -0.10 -17.72 -18.06
CA LEU A 4 -1.08 -18.64 -17.47
C LEU A 4 -2.23 -18.86 -18.47
N GLY A 5 -2.64 -20.11 -18.69
CA GLY A 5 -3.78 -20.46 -19.54
C GLY A 5 -3.45 -21.31 -20.79
N SER A 6 -4.49 -21.85 -21.43
CA SER A 6 -4.37 -22.63 -22.68
C SER A 6 -4.12 -21.73 -23.89
N THR A 7 -3.79 -22.33 -25.04
CA THR A 7 -3.42 -21.62 -26.28
C THR A 7 -4.45 -20.57 -26.75
N GLU A 8 -5.71 -20.67 -26.34
CA GLU A 8 -6.82 -19.79 -26.76
C GLU A 8 -7.09 -18.61 -25.79
N ARG A 9 -6.56 -18.63 -24.57
CA ARG A 9 -6.60 -17.49 -23.63
C ARG A 9 -5.29 -17.41 -22.86
N ARG A 10 -4.45 -16.44 -23.22
CA ARG A 10 -3.23 -16.11 -22.48
C ARG A 10 -3.52 -14.99 -21.51
N GLU A 11 -3.48 -15.29 -20.22
CA GLU A 11 -3.47 -14.29 -19.17
C GLU A 11 -2.02 -14.07 -18.73
N PHE A 12 -1.56 -12.83 -18.83
CA PHE A 12 -0.26 -12.44 -18.28
C PHE A 12 -0.45 -12.18 -16.79
N THR A 13 0.21 -13.00 -15.96
CA THR A 13 0.14 -12.86 -14.52
C THR A 13 1.53 -12.75 -13.90
N VAL A 14 1.59 -12.09 -12.75
CA VAL A 14 2.79 -12.04 -11.92
C VAL A 14 2.49 -12.87 -10.67
N LEU A 15 3.22 -13.96 -10.53
CA LEU A 15 3.21 -14.80 -9.34
C LEU A 15 4.49 -14.55 -8.57
N GLY A 16 4.40 -14.46 -7.24
CA GLY A 16 5.58 -14.35 -6.40
C GLY A 16 5.31 -13.75 -5.03
N ASP A 17 6.33 -13.82 -4.20
CA ASP A 17 6.32 -13.30 -2.83
C ASP A 17 5.96 -11.80 -2.77
N THR A 18 6.45 -10.98 -3.71
CA THR A 18 6.10 -9.56 -3.78
C THR A 18 4.60 -9.33 -3.97
N VAL A 19 3.95 -10.08 -4.87
CA VAL A 19 2.50 -9.96 -5.12
C VAL A 19 1.70 -10.45 -3.92
N ASN A 20 2.13 -11.56 -3.31
CA ASN A 20 1.52 -12.05 -2.07
C ASN A 20 1.65 -11.01 -0.94
N THR A 21 2.82 -10.42 -0.77
CA THR A 21 3.09 -9.40 0.24
C THR A 21 2.20 -8.18 0.02
N ALA A 22 2.14 -7.65 -1.20
CA ALA A 22 1.29 -6.51 -1.54
C ALA A 22 -0.19 -6.78 -1.23
N SER A 23 -0.70 -7.96 -1.58
CA SER A 23 -2.07 -8.36 -1.25
C SER A 23 -2.31 -8.39 0.26
N ARG A 24 -1.35 -8.87 1.06
CA ARG A 24 -1.48 -8.88 2.52
C ARG A 24 -1.38 -7.50 3.15
N LEU A 25 -0.52 -6.63 2.63
CA LEU A 25 -0.47 -5.24 3.09
C LEU A 25 -1.79 -4.52 2.80
N SER A 26 -2.44 -4.81 1.67
CA SER A 26 -3.76 -4.22 1.38
C SER A 26 -4.85 -4.64 2.38
N ASP A 27 -4.73 -5.82 3.00
CA ASP A 27 -5.69 -6.27 4.02
C ASP A 27 -5.59 -5.45 5.32
N LEU A 28 -4.50 -4.71 5.56
CA LEU A 28 -4.31 -3.88 6.76
C LEU A 28 -5.34 -2.75 6.86
N ASN A 29 -5.93 -2.32 5.74
CA ASN A 29 -7.01 -1.32 5.75
C ASN A 29 -8.22 -1.75 6.59
N LYS A 30 -8.45 -3.06 6.77
CA LYS A 30 -9.53 -3.61 7.59
C LYS A 30 -9.31 -3.32 9.09
N GLU A 31 -8.05 -3.19 9.49
CA GLU A 31 -7.65 -2.95 10.88
C GLU A 31 -7.41 -1.47 11.14
N THR A 32 -7.17 -0.67 10.09
CA THR A 32 -6.92 0.76 10.19
C THR A 32 -7.85 1.56 9.25
N PRO A 33 -9.09 1.85 9.67
CA PRO A 33 -10.13 2.41 8.80
C PRO A 33 -9.81 3.82 8.24
N PHE A 34 -8.88 4.55 8.87
CA PHE A 34 -8.45 5.88 8.43
C PHE A 34 -7.23 5.85 7.49
N ARG A 35 -6.73 4.66 7.12
CA ARG A 35 -5.55 4.48 6.27
C ARG A 35 -5.87 3.56 5.10
N SER A 36 -5.58 4.02 3.90
CA SER A 36 -6.01 3.32 2.67
C SER A 36 -4.85 2.81 1.83
N ILE A 37 -3.65 3.38 1.99
CA ILE A 37 -2.50 3.07 1.15
C ILE A 37 -1.35 2.64 2.05
N PHE A 38 -0.87 1.42 1.85
CA PHE A 38 0.24 0.85 2.59
C PHE A 38 1.36 0.47 1.63
N VAL A 39 2.58 0.82 2.01
CA VAL A 39 3.78 0.51 1.25
C VAL A 39 4.83 -0.10 2.16
N SER A 40 5.66 -0.98 1.61
CA SER A 40 6.81 -1.52 2.34
C SER A 40 7.96 -0.52 2.36
N GLU A 41 8.90 -0.69 3.28
CA GLU A 41 10.14 0.08 3.32
C GLU A 41 10.92 0.04 1.99
N THR A 42 10.91 -1.09 1.28
CA THR A 42 11.54 -1.18 -0.04
C THR A 42 10.90 -0.23 -1.04
N VAL A 43 9.56 -0.12 -1.06
CA VAL A 43 8.85 0.82 -1.93
C VAL A 43 9.17 2.26 -1.53
N MET A 44 9.19 2.57 -0.23
CA MET A 44 9.60 3.90 0.27
C MET A 44 11.00 4.30 -0.20
N ARG A 45 11.94 3.35 -0.22
CA ARG A 45 13.32 3.61 -0.63
C ARG A 45 13.48 3.74 -2.14
N GLU A 46 12.78 2.91 -2.92
CA GLU A 46 13.00 2.80 -4.37
C GLU A 46 12.17 3.77 -5.21
N ALA A 47 10.96 4.13 -4.76
CA ALA A 47 10.12 5.05 -5.51
C ALA A 47 10.66 6.49 -5.49
N ASN A 48 11.34 6.91 -4.41
CA ASN A 48 12.08 8.17 -4.25
C ASN A 48 11.32 9.48 -4.60
N ASP A 49 10.02 9.42 -4.84
CA ASP A 49 9.14 10.55 -5.12
C ASP A 49 7.78 10.31 -4.44
N PHE A 50 7.59 10.97 -3.30
CA PHE A 50 6.35 10.98 -2.52
C PHE A 50 5.85 12.42 -2.33
N GLN A 51 6.14 13.32 -3.28
CA GLN A 51 5.69 14.70 -3.17
C GLN A 51 4.16 14.77 -3.02
N GLY A 52 3.68 15.51 -2.01
CA GLY A 52 2.26 15.60 -1.69
C GLY A 52 1.73 14.43 -0.85
N TRP A 53 2.61 13.60 -0.27
CA TRP A 53 2.25 12.54 0.65
C TRP A 53 3.06 12.61 1.94
N GLU A 54 2.38 12.45 3.07
CA GLU A 54 2.99 12.09 4.34
C GLU A 54 3.05 10.57 4.49
N ALA A 55 4.16 10.07 5.05
CA ALA A 55 4.35 8.66 5.32
C ALA A 55 4.41 8.42 6.83
N ASP A 56 3.39 7.78 7.38
CA ASP A 56 3.41 7.37 8.78
C ASP A 56 4.00 5.96 8.92
N ASN A 57 5.03 5.84 9.75
CA ASN A 57 5.75 4.59 9.98
C ASN A 57 4.96 3.71 10.95
N MET A 58 4.36 2.64 10.44
CA MET A 58 3.61 1.67 11.23
C MET A 58 4.50 0.61 11.90
N GLY A 59 5.80 0.61 11.59
CA GLY A 59 6.76 -0.34 12.12
C GLY A 59 6.67 -1.73 11.46
N PRO A 60 7.29 -2.75 12.09
CA PRO A 60 7.35 -4.10 11.56
C PRO A 60 5.99 -4.81 11.65
N VAL A 61 5.51 -5.35 10.52
CA VAL A 61 4.29 -6.14 10.42
C VAL A 61 4.62 -7.58 10.00
N PHE A 62 4.07 -8.55 10.72
CA PHE A 62 4.21 -9.96 10.35
C PHE A 62 3.27 -10.32 9.21
N VAL A 63 3.85 -10.57 8.04
CA VAL A 63 3.10 -11.01 6.86
C VAL A 63 3.12 -12.53 6.80
N LYS A 64 1.95 -13.14 6.67
CA LYS A 64 1.82 -14.60 6.53
C LYS A 64 2.70 -15.11 5.39
N GLY A 65 3.60 -16.05 5.70
CA GLY A 65 4.52 -16.67 4.73
C GLY A 65 5.91 -16.03 4.71
N LYS A 66 6.15 -14.96 5.48
CA LYS A 66 7.49 -14.39 5.69
C LYS A 66 8.04 -14.77 7.07
N ILE A 67 9.35 -15.03 7.10
CA ILE A 67 10.09 -15.30 8.34
C ILE A 67 10.41 -13.98 9.04
N GLU A 68 10.87 -12.99 8.28
CA GLU A 68 11.16 -11.65 8.76
C GLU A 68 9.95 -10.74 8.59
N PRO A 69 9.67 -9.85 9.56
CA PRO A 69 8.60 -8.87 9.44
C PRO A 69 8.93 -7.85 8.35
N VAL A 70 7.88 -7.27 7.76
CA VAL A 70 8.01 -6.20 6.77
C VAL A 70 7.73 -4.88 7.45
N THR A 71 8.65 -3.93 7.40
CA THR A 71 8.37 -2.55 7.84
C THR A 71 7.39 -1.89 6.88
N VAL A 72 6.29 -1.36 7.43
CA VAL A 72 5.17 -0.80 6.65
C VAL A 72 5.02 0.68 6.95
N PHE A 73 4.69 1.45 5.92
CA PHE A 73 4.30 2.84 6.01
C PHE A 73 2.88 3.00 5.48
N ALA A 74 2.08 3.84 6.15
CA ALA A 74 0.80 4.30 5.61
C ALA A 74 1.00 5.65 4.94
N LEU A 75 0.57 5.77 3.69
CA LEU A 75 0.61 7.02 2.96
C LEU A 75 -0.70 7.78 3.14
N MET A 76 -0.58 9.05 3.49
CA MET A 76 -1.68 10.00 3.59
C MET A 76 -1.37 11.18 2.68
N PRO A 77 -2.35 11.76 1.97
CA PRO A 77 -2.10 13.00 1.25
C PRO A 77 -1.61 14.06 2.22
N ASP A 78 -0.61 14.83 1.83
CA ASP A 78 -0.17 16.01 2.56
C ASP A 78 -1.29 17.06 2.45
N VAL A 79 -2.17 17.08 3.45
CA VAL A 79 -3.33 17.98 3.47
C VAL A 79 -2.88 19.37 3.94
N ILE A 80 -2.05 20.04 3.15
CA ILE A 80 -1.82 21.48 3.29
C ILE A 80 -2.37 22.18 2.05
N SER A 81 -3.71 22.36 2.02
CA SER A 81 -4.40 23.65 1.76
C SER A 81 -5.87 23.53 1.32
N GLU A 82 -6.39 22.36 0.90
CA GLU A 82 -7.75 22.31 0.32
C GLU A 82 -8.87 21.93 1.30
N VAL A 83 -8.58 21.18 2.37
CA VAL A 83 -9.62 20.79 3.35
C VAL A 83 -9.90 21.89 4.39
N ALA A 84 -8.96 22.81 4.62
CA ALA A 84 -9.21 24.01 5.43
C ALA A 84 -10.25 24.97 4.81
N ALA A 85 -10.59 24.77 3.52
CA ALA A 85 -11.53 25.60 2.77
C ALA A 85 -12.95 25.01 2.66
N LEU A 86 -13.21 23.82 3.20
CA LEU A 86 -14.59 23.32 3.29
C LEU A 86 -15.25 23.97 4.51
N PRO A 87 -16.28 24.82 4.33
CA PRO A 87 -17.03 25.32 5.48
C PRO A 87 -17.63 24.12 6.19
N LEU A 88 -17.34 24.01 7.49
CA LEU A 88 -18.02 23.12 8.41
C LEU A 88 -19.51 23.33 8.17
N ALA A 89 -20.19 22.35 7.58
CA ALA A 89 -21.63 22.42 7.39
C ALA A 89 -22.23 22.57 8.79
N ALA A 90 -22.73 23.77 9.08
CA ALA A 90 -23.41 24.09 10.31
C ALA A 90 -24.72 23.32 10.36
N ASP A 91 -24.95 22.62 11.47
CA ASP A 91 -26.23 22.00 11.83
C ASP A 91 -27.35 23.04 11.99
#